data_AF-A0A2G1ZRX6-F1
#
_entry.id   AF-A0A2G1ZRX6-F1
#
_cell.length_a   1.000
_cell.length_b   1.000
_cell.length_c   1.000
_cell.angle_alpha   90.00
_cell.angle_beta   90.00
_cell.angle_gamma   90.00
#
_symmetry.space_group_name_H-M   'P 1'
#
loop_
_entity.id
_entity.type
_entity.pdbx_description
1 polymer ?
#
loop_
_entity_poly.entity_id
_entity_poly.type
_entity_poly.pdbx_seq_one_letter_code
_entity_poly.pdbx_strand_id
1 'polypeptide(L)'
;MKCPESQEKRYIPAIVNTGYFLVLNITYCFNKYYPNYERNGVKRVDLDPKIYKELIAIFNDELNEQLDALAQQLAVLKEEQDKAKIDKAIVILHRIAHTIKGSAQSVGIDAVGQVAARMEVLFGTIKEGKLPVSQDVIDACLAAADTIDASMTAFLEDNSQVINTQSIESQLSALTEGKSS
;
A
#
# COMPACT_ATOMS: atom_id res chain seq x y z
N MET A 1 13.61 6.00 -32.07
CA MET A 1 14.79 6.87 -31.84
C MET A 1 15.43 6.40 -30.54
N LYS A 2 16.62 5.76 -30.59
CA LYS A 2 17.26 5.19 -29.40
C LYS A 2 17.78 6.31 -28.51
N CYS A 3 17.51 6.23 -27.20
CA CYS A 3 18.10 7.12 -26.20
C CYS A 3 19.61 6.78 -26.06
N PRO A 4 20.52 7.77 -25.99
CA PRO A 4 21.94 7.49 -25.88
C PRO A 4 22.30 6.92 -24.50
N GLU A 5 23.09 5.85 -24.51
CA GLU A 5 23.60 5.03 -23.39
C GLU A 5 24.34 5.82 -22.28
N SER A 6 24.59 7.12 -22.49
CA SER A 6 25.34 8.00 -21.59
C SER A 6 24.50 8.72 -20.53
N GLN A 7 23.16 8.60 -20.54
CA GLN A 7 22.26 9.31 -19.60
C GLN A 7 21.67 8.42 -18.50
N GLU A 8 21.73 7.08 -18.62
CA GLU A 8 21.20 6.15 -17.60
C GLU A 8 21.96 6.20 -16.27
N LYS A 9 23.27 6.47 -16.31
CA LYS A 9 24.14 6.38 -15.12
C LYS A 9 24.10 7.61 -14.19
N ARG A 10 23.31 8.64 -14.49
CA ARG A 10 23.27 9.88 -13.69
C ARG A 10 21.98 10.10 -12.90
N TYR A 11 20.90 9.37 -13.19
CA TYR A 11 19.59 9.61 -12.54
C TYR A 11 19.26 8.67 -11.37
N ILE A 12 20.03 7.60 -11.18
CA ILE A 12 19.82 6.66 -10.08
C ILE A 12 20.26 7.23 -8.70
N PRO A 13 21.33 8.05 -8.56
CA PRO A 13 21.78 8.48 -7.23
C PRO A 13 20.91 9.57 -6.56
N ALA A 14 19.99 10.23 -7.28
CA ALA A 14 19.16 11.30 -6.71
C ALA A 14 17.83 10.79 -6.11
N ILE A 15 17.52 9.51 -6.32
CA ILE A 15 16.25 8.89 -5.91
C ILE A 15 16.29 8.41 -4.45
N VAL A 16 17.49 8.28 -3.86
CA VAL A 16 17.68 7.46 -2.64
C VAL A 16 17.94 8.25 -1.35
N ASN A 17 17.78 9.59 -1.31
CA ASN A 17 18.29 10.36 -0.15
C ASN A 17 17.30 11.27 0.59
N THR A 18 15.99 11.03 0.50
CA THR A 18 15.03 11.63 1.44
C THR A 18 13.76 10.79 1.49
N GLY A 19 13.61 10.01 2.55
CA GLY A 19 12.52 9.04 2.79
C GLY A 19 11.13 9.65 2.95
N TYR A 20 10.61 10.32 1.91
CA TYR A 20 9.28 10.93 1.94
C TYR A 20 8.63 11.07 0.54
N PHE A 21 9.06 10.27 -0.46
CA PHE A 21 8.78 10.63 -1.85
C PHE A 21 8.32 9.53 -2.81
N LEU A 22 7.62 8.50 -2.36
CA LEU A 22 7.03 7.52 -3.29
C LEU A 22 5.60 7.83 -3.77
N VAL A 23 4.78 8.63 -3.06
CA VAL A 23 3.35 8.72 -3.42
C VAL A 23 2.95 9.99 -4.21
N LEU A 24 3.76 11.06 -4.21
CA LEU A 24 3.39 12.30 -4.94
C LEU A 24 4.25 12.65 -6.15
N ASN A 25 5.48 12.11 -6.29
CA ASN A 25 6.26 12.30 -7.52
C ASN A 25 6.23 11.13 -8.48
N ILE A 26 5.82 9.92 -8.09
CA ILE A 26 5.65 8.87 -9.10
C ILE A 26 4.49 9.24 -10.01
N THR A 27 3.30 9.62 -9.53
CA THR A 27 2.22 10.01 -10.46
C THR A 27 2.60 11.19 -11.37
N TYR A 28 3.31 12.21 -10.84
CA TYR A 28 3.72 13.37 -11.65
C TYR A 28 4.89 13.07 -12.60
N CYS A 29 5.96 12.41 -12.15
CA CYS A 29 7.08 12.00 -13.00
C CYS A 29 6.66 10.92 -14.00
N PHE A 30 5.82 9.98 -13.60
CA PHE A 30 5.31 8.91 -14.46
C PHE A 30 4.46 9.49 -15.59
N ASN A 31 3.56 10.43 -15.30
CA ASN A 31 2.75 11.07 -16.33
C ASN A 31 3.56 12.06 -17.20
N LYS A 32 4.62 12.68 -16.66
CA LYS A 32 5.51 13.62 -17.39
C LYS A 32 6.51 12.90 -18.30
N TYR A 33 7.05 11.76 -17.87
CA TYR A 33 8.06 11.01 -18.62
C TYR A 33 7.47 9.82 -19.42
N TYR A 34 6.24 9.38 -19.10
CA TYR A 34 5.56 8.26 -19.76
C TYR A 34 4.06 8.52 -20.00
N PRO A 35 3.70 9.55 -20.80
CA PRO A 35 2.31 9.99 -21.00
C PRO A 35 1.41 8.99 -21.76
N ASN A 36 1.92 7.83 -22.17
CA ASN A 36 1.21 6.81 -22.97
C ASN A 36 1.12 5.44 -22.27
N TYR A 37 1.13 5.40 -20.94
CA TYR A 37 0.99 4.14 -20.20
C TYR A 37 -0.48 3.70 -20.10
N GLU A 38 -0.85 2.57 -20.72
CA GLU A 38 -2.22 2.02 -20.71
C GLU A 38 -2.35 0.71 -19.89
N ARG A 39 -3.34 0.69 -18.99
CA ARG A 39 -3.82 -0.50 -18.27
C ARG A 39 -4.86 -1.22 -19.15
N ASN A 40 -4.78 -2.55 -19.31
CA ASN A 40 -5.49 -3.42 -20.29
C ASN A 40 -4.81 -3.58 -21.67
N GLY A 41 -3.48 -3.65 -21.73
CA GLY A 41 -2.79 -3.93 -23.00
C GLY A 41 -1.33 -3.49 -23.13
N VAL A 42 -0.70 -2.95 -22.07
CA VAL A 42 0.71 -2.50 -22.14
C VAL A 42 1.59 -3.19 -21.11
N LYS A 43 2.80 -3.52 -21.59
CA LYS A 43 3.87 -4.25 -20.89
C LYS A 43 4.28 -3.54 -19.61
N ARG A 44 4.57 -4.36 -18.60
CA ARG A 44 5.33 -4.03 -17.38
C ARG A 44 6.48 -3.08 -17.75
N VAL A 45 6.84 -2.18 -16.84
CA VAL A 45 8.11 -1.45 -17.00
C VAL A 45 9.18 -2.52 -17.22
N ASP A 46 9.75 -2.56 -18.42
CA ASP A 46 10.91 -3.42 -18.73
C ASP A 46 12.12 -2.76 -18.03
N LEU A 47 12.06 -2.68 -16.69
CA LEU A 47 13.17 -2.29 -15.86
C LEU A 47 14.24 -3.36 -16.00
N ASP A 48 15.50 -2.91 -15.99
CA ASP A 48 16.61 -3.83 -15.79
C ASP A 48 16.31 -4.71 -14.56
N PRO A 49 16.45 -6.05 -14.66
CA PRO A 49 16.10 -6.96 -13.57
C PRO A 49 16.79 -6.64 -12.24
N LYS A 50 18.00 -6.08 -12.27
CA LYS A 50 18.72 -5.66 -11.07
C LYS A 50 18.05 -4.43 -10.43
N ILE A 51 17.67 -3.45 -11.24
CA ILE A 51 16.96 -2.24 -10.77
C ILE A 51 15.59 -2.64 -10.19
N TYR A 52 14.88 -3.56 -10.84
CA TYR A 52 13.60 -4.05 -10.32
C TYR A 52 13.78 -4.71 -8.95
N LYS A 53 14.80 -5.56 -8.79
CA LYS A 53 15.11 -6.20 -7.50
C LYS A 53 15.44 -5.19 -6.39
N GLU A 54 16.19 -4.14 -6.70
CA GLU A 54 16.49 -3.06 -5.74
C GLU A 54 15.22 -2.29 -5.36
N LEU A 55 14.34 -1.99 -6.33
CA LEU A 55 13.05 -1.34 -6.07
C LEU A 55 12.15 -2.18 -5.15
N ILE A 56 12.10 -3.50 -5.37
CA ILE A 56 11.35 -4.43 -4.51
C ILE A 56 11.91 -4.45 -3.09
N ALA A 57 13.23 -4.43 -2.92
CA ALA A 57 13.85 -4.38 -1.60
C ALA A 57 13.50 -3.09 -0.84
N ILE A 58 13.59 -1.93 -1.51
CA ILE A 58 13.19 -0.64 -0.92
C ILE A 58 11.71 -0.66 -0.55
N PHE A 59 10.85 -1.15 -1.45
CA PHE A 59 9.42 -1.27 -1.17
C PHE A 59 9.13 -2.17 0.04
N ASN A 60 9.84 -3.30 0.18
CA ASN A 60 9.70 -4.18 1.33
C ASN A 60 10.05 -3.49 2.65
N ASP A 61 11.15 -2.75 2.67
CA ASP A 61 11.58 -2.03 3.87
C ASP A 61 10.55 -0.96 4.26
N GLU A 62 10.05 -0.19 3.29
CA GLU A 62 8.99 0.80 3.53
C GLU A 62 7.68 0.15 3.95
N LEU A 63 7.32 -0.99 3.35
CA LEU A 63 6.11 -1.73 3.72
C LEU A 63 6.16 -2.13 5.19
N ASN A 64 7.30 -2.65 5.67
CA ASN A 64 7.49 -3.01 7.06
C ASN A 64 7.32 -1.80 7.99
N GLU A 65 7.91 -0.65 7.65
CA GLU A 65 7.72 0.58 8.43
C GLU A 65 6.24 1.02 8.46
N GLN A 66 5.52 0.88 7.35
CA GLN A 66 4.09 1.19 7.29
C GLN A 66 3.26 0.20 8.13
N LEU A 67 3.58 -1.09 8.12
CA LEU A 67 2.89 -2.12 8.91
C LEU A 67 3.12 -1.92 10.42
N ASP A 68 4.34 -1.56 10.82
CA ASP A 68 4.64 -1.21 12.21
C ASP A 68 3.85 0.01 12.68
N ALA A 69 3.82 1.07 11.85
CA ALA A 69 3.05 2.28 12.15
C ALA A 69 1.54 1.97 12.23
N LEU A 70 1.04 1.10 11.36
CA LEU A 70 -0.34 0.64 11.35
C LEU A 70 -0.69 -0.08 12.65
N ALA A 71 0.14 -1.04 13.08
CA ALA A 71 -0.05 -1.77 14.33
C ALA A 71 -0.10 -0.84 15.55
N GLN A 72 0.79 0.16 15.59
CA GLN A 72 0.79 1.18 16.65
C GLN A 72 -0.51 1.98 16.69
N GLN A 73 -1.02 2.42 15.53
CA GLN A 73 -2.27 3.16 15.49
C GLN A 73 -3.49 2.28 15.81
N LEU A 74 -3.49 1.01 15.45
CA LEU A 74 -4.54 0.06 15.85
C LEU A 74 -4.55 -0.14 17.38
N ALA A 75 -3.39 -0.17 18.03
CA ALA A 75 -3.30 -0.20 19.49
C ALA A 75 -3.92 1.06 20.13
N VAL A 76 -3.70 2.24 19.54
CA VAL A 76 -4.37 3.48 19.97
C VAL A 76 -5.88 3.35 19.88
N LEU A 77 -6.42 2.79 18.79
CA LEU A 77 -7.86 2.58 18.65
C LEU A 77 -8.44 1.61 19.70
N LYS A 78 -7.62 0.70 20.22
CA LYS A 78 -8.02 -0.30 21.22
C LYS A 78 -8.02 0.24 22.65
N GLU A 79 -7.05 1.09 23.00
CA GLU A 79 -6.76 1.47 24.39
C GLU A 79 -7.27 2.87 24.77
N GLU A 80 -7.38 3.78 23.79
CA GLU A 80 -7.69 5.17 24.05
C GLU A 80 -9.20 5.43 24.16
N GLN A 81 -9.58 6.41 24.98
CA GLN A 81 -10.98 6.86 25.15
C GLN A 81 -11.19 8.30 24.67
N ASP A 82 -10.11 9.07 24.51
CA ASP A 82 -10.16 10.41 23.96
C ASP A 82 -10.51 10.38 22.46
N LYS A 83 -11.71 10.86 22.14
CA LYS A 83 -12.21 10.96 20.77
C LYS A 83 -11.26 11.69 19.83
N ALA A 84 -10.61 12.78 20.27
CA ALA A 84 -9.72 13.56 19.41
C ALA A 84 -8.44 12.78 19.05
N LYS A 85 -7.99 11.86 19.90
CA LYS A 85 -6.85 10.98 19.60
C LYS A 85 -7.28 9.83 18.69
N ILE A 86 -8.45 9.25 18.92
CA ILE A 86 -9.05 8.22 18.05
C ILE A 86 -9.22 8.77 16.62
N ASP A 87 -9.81 9.95 16.47
CA ASP A 87 -10.02 10.59 15.17
C ASP A 87 -8.69 10.84 14.43
N LYS A 88 -7.64 11.25 15.17
CA LYS A 88 -6.29 11.40 14.61
C LYS A 88 -5.70 10.07 14.15
N ALA A 89 -5.82 9.01 14.96
CA ALA A 89 -5.33 7.68 14.62
C ALA A 89 -6.01 7.14 13.35
N ILE A 90 -7.33 7.33 13.19
CA ILE A 90 -8.07 6.95 11.98
C ILE A 90 -7.54 7.68 10.74
N VAL A 91 -7.25 8.99 10.84
CA VAL A 91 -6.67 9.77 9.72
C VAL A 91 -5.28 9.23 9.34
N ILE A 92 -4.46 8.85 10.32
CA ILE A 92 -3.14 8.27 10.08
C ILE A 92 -3.28 6.89 9.42
N LEU A 93 -4.15 6.02 9.95
CA LEU A 93 -4.43 4.68 9.38
C LEU A 93 -4.89 4.75 7.92
N HIS A 94 -5.81 5.66 7.60
CA HIS A 94 -6.23 5.89 6.21
C HIS A 94 -5.05 6.29 5.30
N ARG A 95 -4.14 7.15 5.78
CA ARG A 95 -2.95 7.57 5.01
C ARG A 95 -1.95 6.44 4.83
N ILE A 96 -1.78 5.58 5.84
CA ILE A 96 -0.92 4.40 5.76
C ILE A 96 -1.46 3.45 4.68
N ALA A 97 -2.76 3.10 4.76
CA ALA A 97 -3.40 2.23 3.77
C ALA A 97 -3.29 2.79 2.34
N HIS A 98 -3.51 4.10 2.16
CA HIS A 98 -3.34 4.78 0.87
C HIS A 98 -1.90 4.68 0.34
N THR A 99 -0.91 4.85 1.22
CA THR A 99 0.52 4.75 0.87
C THR A 99 0.87 3.32 0.44
N ILE A 100 0.51 2.31 1.24
CA ILE A 100 0.76 0.90 0.92
C ILE A 100 0.13 0.55 -0.43
N LYS A 101 -1.14 0.93 -0.66
CA LYS A 101 -1.84 0.70 -1.93
C LYS A 101 -1.07 1.31 -3.11
N GLY A 102 -0.69 2.58 -3.02
CA GLY A 102 -0.01 3.28 -4.11
C GLY A 102 1.37 2.68 -4.41
N SER A 103 2.14 2.38 -3.37
CA SER A 103 3.47 1.76 -3.52
C SER A 103 3.37 0.36 -4.12
N ALA A 104 2.45 -0.49 -3.63
CA ALA A 104 2.23 -1.84 -4.17
C ALA A 104 1.80 -1.83 -5.64
N GLN A 105 0.92 -0.91 -6.04
CA GLN A 105 0.52 -0.73 -7.44
C GLN A 105 1.68 -0.28 -8.33
N SER A 106 2.59 0.54 -7.80
CA SER A 106 3.75 1.05 -8.53
C SER A 106 4.77 -0.05 -8.84
N VAL A 107 4.90 -1.04 -7.95
CA VAL A 107 5.82 -2.19 -8.12
C VAL A 107 5.15 -3.45 -8.70
N GLY A 108 3.82 -3.44 -8.84
CA GLY A 108 3.04 -4.51 -9.47
C GLY A 108 2.74 -5.70 -8.55
N ILE A 109 2.65 -5.49 -7.23
CA ILE A 109 2.30 -6.53 -6.26
C ILE A 109 0.80 -6.41 -5.93
N ASP A 110 -0.01 -7.04 -6.77
CA ASP A 110 -1.47 -6.89 -6.74
C ASP A 110 -2.10 -7.37 -5.42
N ALA A 111 -1.62 -8.46 -4.81
CA ALA A 111 -2.16 -9.00 -3.57
C ALA A 111 -2.09 -7.98 -2.41
N VAL A 112 -0.93 -7.36 -2.20
CA VAL A 112 -0.74 -6.29 -1.21
C VAL A 112 -1.63 -5.09 -1.53
N GLY A 113 -1.66 -4.67 -2.80
CA GLY A 113 -2.44 -3.53 -3.25
C GLY A 113 -3.95 -3.70 -3.04
N GLN A 114 -4.49 -4.91 -3.23
CA GLN A 114 -5.91 -5.21 -3.07
C GLN A 114 -6.34 -5.15 -1.61
N VAL A 115 -5.58 -5.78 -0.71
CA VAL A 115 -5.87 -5.72 0.75
C VAL A 115 -5.78 -4.28 1.26
N ALA A 116 -4.72 -3.55 0.90
CA ALA A 116 -4.54 -2.15 1.30
C ALA A 116 -5.69 -1.24 0.79
N ALA A 117 -6.19 -1.48 -0.42
CA ALA A 117 -7.34 -0.74 -0.95
C ALA A 117 -8.61 -0.97 -0.11
N ARG A 118 -8.86 -2.20 0.37
CA ARG A 118 -9.99 -2.48 1.26
C ARG A 118 -9.84 -1.80 2.62
N MET A 119 -8.64 -1.81 3.18
CA MET A 119 -8.36 -1.09 4.43
C MET A 119 -8.57 0.42 4.29
N GLU A 120 -8.14 1.01 3.16
CA GLU A 120 -8.35 2.43 2.89
C GLU A 120 -9.84 2.80 2.85
N VAL A 121 -10.66 2.00 2.15
CA VAL A 121 -12.13 2.19 2.13
C VAL A 121 -12.73 2.06 3.53
N LEU A 122 -12.29 1.06 4.30
CA LEU A 122 -12.74 0.86 5.68
C LEU A 122 -12.42 2.08 6.56
N PHE A 123 -11.17 2.55 6.57
CA PHE A 123 -10.80 3.72 7.37
C PHE A 123 -11.45 5.00 6.86
N GLY A 124 -11.70 5.13 5.56
CA GLY A 124 -12.46 6.23 4.98
C GLY A 124 -13.90 6.26 5.50
N THR A 125 -14.55 5.10 5.55
CA THR A 125 -15.92 4.95 6.07
C THR A 125 -16.01 5.28 7.56
N ILE A 126 -15.01 4.86 8.35
CA ILE A 126 -14.92 5.21 9.78
C ILE A 126 -14.70 6.72 9.95
N LYS A 127 -13.80 7.31 9.18
CA LYS A 127 -13.50 8.75 9.19
C LYS A 127 -14.74 9.59 8.85
N GLU A 128 -15.60 9.10 7.97
CA GLU A 128 -16.88 9.73 7.62
C GLU A 128 -17.96 9.54 8.70
N GLY A 129 -17.68 8.79 9.76
CA GLY A 129 -18.63 8.50 10.85
C GLY A 129 -19.71 7.47 10.48
N LYS A 130 -19.55 6.75 9.36
CA LYS A 130 -20.52 5.75 8.86
C LYS A 130 -20.29 4.36 9.44
N LEU A 131 -19.11 4.10 9.98
CA LEU A 131 -18.74 2.85 10.63
C LEU A 131 -18.08 3.17 11.99
N PRO A 132 -18.64 2.74 13.13
CA PRO A 132 -17.95 2.89 14.41
C PRO A 132 -16.74 1.96 14.49
N VAL A 133 -15.69 2.39 15.18
CA VAL A 133 -14.58 1.52 15.56
C VAL A 133 -15.09 0.46 16.54
N SER A 134 -14.83 -0.80 16.25
CA SER A 134 -15.17 -1.95 17.10
C SER A 134 -13.99 -2.92 17.17
N GLN A 135 -14.06 -3.88 18.10
CA GLN A 135 -13.04 -4.94 18.20
C GLN A 135 -12.94 -5.74 16.89
N ASP A 136 -14.06 -6.09 16.27
CA ASP A 136 -14.09 -6.81 14.98
C ASP A 136 -13.36 -6.04 13.86
N VAL A 137 -13.47 -4.70 13.86
CA VAL A 137 -12.76 -3.85 12.90
C VAL A 137 -11.26 -3.89 13.15
N ILE A 138 -10.84 -3.80 14.41
CA ILE A 138 -9.42 -3.85 14.79
C ILE A 138 -8.83 -5.21 14.42
N ASP A 139 -9.52 -6.30 14.75
CA ASP A 139 -9.07 -7.67 14.47
C ASP A 139 -8.99 -7.94 12.97
N ALA A 140 -9.96 -7.47 12.18
CA ALA A 140 -9.91 -7.57 10.72
C ALA A 140 -8.73 -6.77 10.13
N CYS A 141 -8.40 -5.60 10.69
CA CYS A 141 -7.26 -4.82 10.25
C CYS A 141 -5.91 -5.47 10.61
N LEU A 142 -5.81 -6.14 11.76
CA LEU A 142 -4.62 -6.92 12.13
C LEU A 142 -4.44 -8.12 11.18
N ALA A 143 -5.51 -8.88 10.94
CA ALA A 143 -5.47 -9.99 9.98
C ALA A 143 -5.13 -9.53 8.54
N ALA A 144 -5.55 -8.33 8.17
CA ALA A 144 -5.18 -7.71 6.90
C ALA A 144 -3.68 -7.34 6.84
N ALA A 145 -3.12 -6.80 7.93
CA ALA A 145 -1.69 -6.54 8.04
C ALA A 145 -0.86 -7.83 7.92
N ASP A 146 -1.27 -8.90 8.62
CA ASP A 146 -0.62 -10.21 8.54
C ASP A 146 -0.70 -10.79 7.12
N THR A 147 -1.84 -10.61 6.43
CA THR A 147 -2.01 -11.06 5.05
C THR A 147 -1.13 -10.28 4.08
N ILE A 148 -0.93 -8.98 4.31
CA ILE A 148 -0.02 -8.14 3.52
C ILE A 148 1.41 -8.61 3.69
N ASP A 149 1.87 -8.83 4.92
CA ASP A 149 3.22 -9.32 5.23
C ASP A 149 3.48 -10.70 4.61
N ALA A 150 2.53 -11.63 4.77
CA ALA A 150 2.60 -12.95 4.15
C ALA A 150 2.65 -12.86 2.62
N SER A 151 1.88 -11.95 2.01
CA SER A 151 1.87 -11.73 0.56
C SER A 151 3.21 -11.21 0.06
N MET A 152 3.84 -10.31 0.81
CA MET A 152 5.16 -9.80 0.47
C MET A 152 6.23 -10.90 0.60
N THR A 153 6.19 -11.67 1.68
CA THR A 153 7.09 -12.81 1.90
C THR A 153 6.99 -13.83 0.77
N ALA A 154 5.78 -14.27 0.40
CA ALA A 154 5.59 -15.22 -0.69
C ALA A 154 6.03 -14.66 -2.06
N PHE A 155 5.86 -13.35 -2.27
CA PHE A 155 6.37 -12.68 -3.47
C PHE A 155 7.90 -12.73 -3.55
N LEU A 156 8.59 -12.51 -2.43
CA LEU A 156 10.06 -12.56 -2.35
C LEU A 156 10.62 -13.98 -2.52
N GLU A 157 9.91 -15.01 -2.03
CA GLU A 157 10.36 -16.40 -2.07
C GLU A 157 10.23 -17.05 -3.46
N ASP A 158 9.14 -16.79 -4.20
CA ASP A 158 8.85 -17.55 -5.42
C ASP A 158 8.30 -16.70 -6.59
N ASN A 159 8.29 -15.36 -6.47
CA ASN A 159 7.96 -14.37 -7.52
C ASN A 159 6.60 -14.58 -8.25
N SER A 160 5.77 -15.53 -7.80
CA SER A 160 4.64 -16.06 -8.58
C SER A 160 3.52 -16.67 -7.73
N GLN A 161 3.68 -16.79 -6.40
CA GLN A 161 2.60 -17.30 -5.57
C GLN A 161 1.50 -16.25 -5.42
N VAL A 162 0.35 -16.57 -6.03
CA VAL A 162 -0.89 -15.84 -5.82
C VAL A 162 -1.40 -16.21 -4.43
N ILE A 163 -1.10 -15.38 -3.43
CA ILE A 163 -1.81 -15.48 -2.15
C ILE A 163 -3.27 -15.12 -2.42
N ASN A 164 -4.17 -16.01 -2.01
CA ASN A 164 -5.60 -15.76 -2.09
C ASN A 164 -5.99 -14.76 -0.98
N THR A 165 -6.14 -13.49 -1.36
CA THR A 165 -6.58 -12.40 -0.49
C THR A 165 -8.09 -12.29 -0.37
N GLN A 166 -8.86 -13.07 -1.14
CA GLN A 166 -10.32 -12.93 -1.25
C GLN A 166 -11.02 -13.05 0.09
N SER A 167 -10.55 -13.92 0.99
CA SER A 167 -11.15 -14.11 2.31
C SER A 167 -11.08 -12.83 3.15
N ILE A 168 -9.90 -12.24 3.26
CA ILE A 168 -9.71 -11.02 4.07
C ILE A 168 -10.36 -9.81 3.41
N GLU A 169 -10.32 -9.72 2.08
CA GLU A 169 -11.01 -8.66 1.34
C GLU A 169 -12.52 -8.71 1.56
N SER A 170 -13.11 -9.91 1.53
CA SER A 170 -14.54 -10.10 1.76
C SER A 170 -14.93 -9.75 3.20
N GLN A 171 -14.08 -10.09 4.18
CA GLN A 171 -14.28 -9.71 5.58
C GLN A 171 -14.27 -8.18 5.76
N LEU A 172 -13.28 -7.49 5.21
CA LEU A 172 -13.19 -6.02 5.25
C LEU A 172 -14.39 -5.37 4.55
N SER A 173 -14.77 -5.87 3.38
CA SER A 173 -15.95 -5.38 2.64
C SER A 173 -17.25 -5.56 3.43
N ALA A 174 -17.46 -6.73 4.05
CA ALA A 174 -18.66 -7.01 4.83
C ALA A 174 -18.81 -6.03 6.01
N LEU A 175 -17.72 -5.65 6.66
CA LEU A 175 -17.72 -4.64 7.73
C LEU A 175 -18.11 -3.24 7.23
N THR A 176 -17.72 -2.89 6.00
CA THR A 176 -18.05 -1.58 5.39
C THR A 176 -19.46 -1.49 4.83
N GLU A 177 -20.01 -2.60 4.30
CA GLU A 177 -21.33 -2.62 3.66
C GLU A 177 -22.47 -2.89 4.67
N GLY A 178 -22.18 -3.61 5.75
CA GLY A 178 -23.19 -4.15 6.69
C GLY A 178 -23.87 -3.15 7.64
N LYS A 179 -23.69 -1.83 7.50
CA LYS A 179 -24.32 -0.83 8.41
C LYS A 179 -25.07 0.31 7.71
N SER A 180 -25.39 0.15 6.42
CA SER A 180 -26.40 0.99 5.75
C SER A 180 -27.81 0.41 6.00
N SER A 181 -28.32 0.48 7.22
CA SER A 181 -29.74 0.18 7.54
C SER A 181 -30.17 0.90 8.81
#